data_AF-A0A351HDI9-F1
#
_entry.id   AF-A0A351HDI9-F1
#
_cell.length_a   1.000
_cell.length_b   1.000
_cell.length_c   1.000
_cell.angle_alpha   90.00
_cell.angle_beta   90.00
_cell.angle_gamma   90.00
#
_symmetry.space_group_name_H-M   'P 1'
#
loop_
_entity.id
_entity.type
_entity.pdbx_description
1 polymer ?
#
loop_
_entity_poly.entity_id
_entity_poly.type
_entity_poly.pdbx_seq_one_letter_code
_entity_poly.pdbx_strand_id
1 'polypeptide(L)'
;GLPLAAINKDDEEGVKLLASAKRILANMGAADATTISVGQAANIEQIYRNSRLNGDGVIAKDACDEQAVQDLIGEIMDCLGAETDRSGEPGVTQEKTKRFFDELKLYDQWWTEGEVNTRKGEDVFPLGESTPDAFKHFLAVEKKIDDFFARCQLAAFDERAEAPLNPNTSLYSAISDEDFSLPRQDIERLPLARVAPTSTVPIFEGINPEWRQRMRQLSEKVIRPLGIGLGDSLEHEEWQEVKKRFGAYRKWRQSKPETRVDKLKIQRVRDLLKTDLQDKINALLDEDAQLAPEMKAIDSVEKLARYHRDLVALLNNYVNFKQFYDESVSAIFQAGELFLDGRECHLCLRVGDPTKHSVLASLSRAFVAYCECRREDSPAKFHIAAVFTAGDSANLIVGRNGVFRDRGGLLWDTTIVRLIENPISIHEAFFRPYVRTGRLIGEKIEQWAVTRDKAMQKQMETGVDTIGNVSNGSGQSASSPAFGGVAAMLAAGGIALGAVGAGLASLFNTMKSLTWWELPLVILGCTLMISLPSMLIAWLKLRKRTLAPLLDASGWAVNGRTLISAKLGRNLTTRATLPLAAHCHFDERVGVRNSL
;
A
#
# COMPACT_ATOMS: atom_id res chain seq x y z
N GLY A 1 -1.58 27.57 8.15
CA GLY A 1 -2.56 27.11 7.16
C GLY A 1 -2.63 28.09 6.01
N LEU A 2 -3.34 27.75 4.95
CA LEU A 2 -3.72 28.66 3.88
C LEU A 2 -4.79 29.65 4.41
N PRO A 3 -4.55 30.97 4.38
CA PRO A 3 -5.57 31.95 4.73
C PRO A 3 -6.68 31.98 3.66
N LEU A 4 -7.95 31.95 4.06
CA LEU A 4 -9.07 32.01 3.11
C LEU A 4 -9.10 33.33 2.34
N ALA A 5 -8.62 34.42 2.95
CA ALA A 5 -8.50 35.72 2.29
C ALA A 5 -7.43 35.75 1.18
N ALA A 6 -6.51 34.79 1.14
CA ALA A 6 -5.48 34.69 0.11
C ALA A 6 -5.95 33.96 -1.16
N ILE A 7 -7.14 33.35 -1.13
CA ILE A 7 -7.74 32.71 -2.31
C ILE A 7 -8.26 33.82 -3.24
N ASN A 8 -7.74 33.86 -4.47
CA ASN A 8 -8.22 34.79 -5.49
C ASN A 8 -9.70 34.49 -5.80
N LYS A 9 -10.52 35.52 -6.01
CA LYS A 9 -11.96 35.40 -6.32
C LYS A 9 -12.33 36.05 -7.66
N ASP A 10 -11.33 36.48 -8.42
CA ASP A 10 -11.54 37.16 -9.70
C ASP A 10 -12.01 36.19 -10.81
N ASP A 11 -11.91 34.88 -10.59
CA ASP A 11 -12.37 33.82 -11.49
C ASP A 11 -13.32 32.82 -10.80
N GLU A 12 -14.04 32.04 -11.61
CA GLU A 12 -15.00 31.05 -11.11
C GLU A 12 -14.33 29.93 -10.30
N GLU A 13 -13.09 29.57 -10.63
CA GLU A 13 -12.35 28.51 -9.94
C GLU A 13 -12.06 28.93 -8.49
N GLY A 14 -11.58 30.16 -8.30
CA GLY A 14 -11.28 30.76 -7.02
C GLY A 14 -12.51 30.94 -6.13
N VAL A 15 -13.65 31.32 -6.71
CA VAL A 15 -14.93 31.37 -5.98
C VAL A 15 -15.33 29.98 -5.48
N LYS A 16 -15.23 28.94 -6.34
CA LYS A 16 -15.52 27.54 -5.97
C LYS A 16 -14.57 27.02 -4.90
N LEU A 17 -13.28 27.31 -4.99
CA LEU A 17 -12.27 26.93 -3.99
C LEU A 17 -12.55 27.56 -2.63
N LEU A 18 -12.95 28.84 -2.59
CA LEU A 18 -13.31 29.50 -1.34
C LEU A 18 -14.55 28.88 -0.70
N ALA A 19 -15.60 28.61 -1.51
CA ALA A 19 -16.82 27.96 -1.03
C ALA A 19 -16.51 26.57 -0.46
N SER A 20 -15.74 25.76 -1.21
CA SER A 20 -15.28 24.44 -0.77
C SER A 20 -14.44 24.50 0.50
N ALA A 21 -13.48 25.43 0.61
CA ALA A 21 -12.67 25.57 1.81
C ALA A 21 -13.49 25.95 3.06
N LYS A 22 -14.50 26.81 2.90
CA LYS A 22 -15.45 27.12 3.98
C LYS A 22 -16.30 25.91 4.37
N ARG A 23 -16.76 25.13 3.38
CA ARG A 23 -17.53 23.91 3.60
C ARG A 23 -16.73 22.87 4.37
N ILE A 24 -15.48 22.61 3.98
CA ILE A 24 -14.56 21.72 4.70
C ILE A 24 -14.46 22.13 6.16
N LEU A 25 -14.24 23.43 6.43
CA LEU A 25 -14.13 23.94 7.78
C LEU A 25 -15.45 23.80 8.57
N ALA A 26 -16.60 24.05 7.94
CA ALA A 26 -17.90 23.84 8.56
C ALA A 26 -18.15 22.37 8.92
N ASN A 27 -17.88 21.42 8.02
CA ASN A 27 -18.02 19.98 8.26
C ASN A 27 -17.06 19.48 9.35
N MET A 28 -15.92 20.14 9.54
CA MET A 28 -14.99 19.86 10.63
C MET A 28 -15.33 20.56 11.96
N GLY A 29 -16.46 21.27 12.04
CA GLY A 29 -16.91 21.98 13.25
C GLY A 29 -16.18 23.30 13.52
N ALA A 30 -15.50 23.87 12.52
CA ALA A 30 -14.69 25.07 12.62
C ALA A 30 -15.11 26.15 11.60
N ALA A 31 -16.41 26.41 11.46
CA ALA A 31 -16.98 27.30 10.44
C ALA A 31 -16.41 28.74 10.47
N ASP A 32 -16.02 29.24 11.64
CA ASP A 32 -15.48 30.60 11.84
C ASP A 32 -13.97 30.70 11.57
N ALA A 33 -13.30 29.59 11.22
CA ALA A 33 -11.87 29.60 10.99
C ALA A 33 -11.52 30.39 9.72
N THR A 34 -10.52 31.27 9.83
CA THR A 34 -10.03 32.11 8.72
C THR A 34 -8.88 31.46 7.94
N THR A 35 -8.39 30.31 8.39
CA THR A 35 -7.31 29.56 7.75
C THR A 35 -7.60 28.07 7.73
N ILE A 36 -7.25 27.39 6.63
CA ILE A 36 -7.36 25.94 6.49
C ILE A 36 -5.96 25.29 6.49
N SER A 37 -5.76 24.22 7.25
CA SER A 37 -4.52 23.45 7.23
C SER A 37 -4.57 22.31 6.20
N VAL A 38 -3.40 21.81 5.78
CA VAL A 38 -3.31 20.64 4.89
C VAL A 38 -3.92 19.40 5.56
N GLY A 39 -3.73 19.23 6.88
CA GLY A 39 -4.32 18.09 7.61
C GLY A 39 -5.84 18.13 7.64
N GLN A 40 -6.44 19.33 7.71
CA GLN A 40 -7.88 19.51 7.60
C GLN A 40 -8.39 19.21 6.19
N ALA A 41 -7.76 19.80 5.16
CA ALA A 41 -8.15 19.58 3.77
C ALA A 41 -7.98 18.13 3.30
N ALA A 42 -6.99 17.40 3.84
CA ALA A 42 -6.71 16.02 3.48
C ALA A 42 -7.55 14.99 4.26
N ASN A 43 -8.32 15.39 5.28
CA ASN A 43 -9.11 14.46 6.09
C ASN A 43 -10.49 14.19 5.45
N ILE A 44 -10.45 13.54 4.29
CA ILE A 44 -11.61 13.27 3.44
C ILE A 44 -12.70 12.50 4.21
N GLU A 45 -12.32 11.50 5.01
CA GLU A 45 -13.28 10.72 5.81
C GLU A 45 -14.07 11.58 6.78
N GLN A 46 -13.40 12.47 7.51
CA GLN A 46 -14.08 13.36 8.47
C GLN A 46 -14.93 14.42 7.77
N ILE A 47 -14.49 14.90 6.59
CA ILE A 47 -15.24 15.88 5.80
C ILE A 47 -16.57 15.28 5.33
N TYR A 48 -16.57 14.02 4.88
CA TYR A 48 -17.77 13.35 4.36
C TYR A 48 -18.67 12.79 5.47
N ARG A 49 -18.12 12.17 6.53
CA ARG A 49 -18.93 11.62 7.64
C ARG A 49 -19.80 12.65 8.35
N ASN A 50 -19.35 13.91 8.39
CA ASN A 50 -20.09 14.98 9.04
C ASN A 50 -21.00 15.75 8.07
N SER A 51 -21.04 15.37 6.79
CA SER A 51 -21.85 16.01 5.76
C SER A 51 -23.08 15.15 5.47
N ARG A 52 -24.27 15.67 5.79
CA ARG A 52 -25.55 15.01 5.46
C ARG A 52 -25.79 14.84 3.96
N LEU A 53 -25.26 15.80 3.19
CA LEU A 53 -25.29 15.83 1.73
C LEU A 53 -23.85 16.07 1.27
N ASN A 54 -23.37 15.30 0.30
CA ASN A 54 -21.95 15.33 -0.11
C ASN A 54 -21.74 15.44 -1.63
N GLY A 55 -22.81 15.63 -2.38
CA GLY A 55 -22.79 15.94 -3.80
C GLY A 55 -22.37 14.78 -4.68
N ASP A 56 -22.64 13.55 -4.27
CA ASP A 56 -22.39 12.34 -5.06
C ASP A 56 -23.67 11.78 -5.73
N GLY A 57 -24.84 12.35 -5.41
CA GLY A 57 -26.13 11.93 -5.94
C GLY A 57 -26.74 10.70 -5.25
N VAL A 58 -26.18 10.28 -4.11
CA VAL A 58 -26.65 9.17 -3.29
C VAL A 58 -27.12 9.70 -1.94
N ILE A 59 -28.39 9.46 -1.62
CA ILE A 59 -29.00 9.89 -0.35
C ILE A 59 -29.11 8.70 0.59
N ALA A 60 -28.35 8.73 1.68
CA ALA A 60 -28.44 7.76 2.78
C ALA A 60 -29.57 8.13 3.76
N LYS A 61 -29.88 7.22 4.70
CA LYS A 61 -30.98 7.42 5.66
C LYS A 61 -30.78 8.62 6.59
N ASP A 62 -29.55 8.96 6.90
CA ASP A 62 -29.16 10.07 7.78
C ASP A 62 -29.22 11.45 7.12
N ALA A 63 -29.51 11.52 5.82
CA ALA A 63 -29.65 12.78 5.09
C ALA A 63 -30.80 13.67 5.60
N CYS A 64 -31.82 13.07 6.25
CA CYS A 64 -32.95 13.79 6.82
C CYS A 64 -33.31 13.24 8.20
N ASP A 65 -33.68 14.12 9.15
CA ASP A 65 -34.11 13.74 10.50
C ASP A 65 -35.59 13.26 10.53
N GLU A 66 -36.32 13.34 9.42
CA GLU A 66 -37.72 12.91 9.32
C GLU A 66 -37.83 11.39 9.14
N GLN A 67 -38.30 10.69 10.18
CA GLN A 67 -38.42 9.21 10.19
C GLN A 67 -39.15 8.65 8.96
N ALA A 68 -40.20 9.32 8.49
CA ALA A 68 -40.96 8.88 7.32
C ALA A 68 -40.12 8.84 6.02
N VAL A 69 -39.16 9.76 5.87
CA VAL A 69 -38.23 9.78 4.73
C VAL A 69 -37.19 8.67 4.88
N GLN A 70 -36.68 8.44 6.10
CA GLN A 70 -35.73 7.36 6.38
C GLN A 70 -36.32 5.97 6.12
N ASP A 71 -37.58 5.77 6.53
CA ASP A 71 -38.32 4.53 6.32
C ASP A 71 -38.52 4.28 4.82
N LEU A 72 -38.90 5.32 4.06
CA LEU A 72 -39.05 5.24 2.60
C LEU A 72 -37.72 4.92 1.91
N ILE A 73 -36.60 5.55 2.30
CA ILE A 73 -35.26 5.21 1.78
C ILE A 73 -34.96 3.72 2.04
N GLY A 74 -35.30 3.21 3.22
CA GLY A 74 -35.21 1.78 3.54
C GLY A 74 -36.05 0.90 2.61
N GLU A 75 -37.32 1.24 2.39
CA GLU A 75 -38.23 0.50 1.51
C GLU A 75 -37.75 0.49 0.05
N ILE A 76 -37.19 1.60 -0.44
CA ILE A 76 -36.59 1.69 -1.78
C ILE A 76 -35.38 0.75 -1.87
N MET A 77 -34.50 0.74 -0.87
CA MET A 77 -33.34 -0.16 -0.83
C MET A 77 -33.74 -1.64 -0.80
N ASP A 78 -34.77 -2.00 -0.03
CA ASP A 78 -35.25 -3.39 0.07
C ASP A 78 -35.88 -3.90 -1.23
N CYS A 79 -36.44 -3.00 -2.04
CA CYS A 79 -37.06 -3.34 -3.33
C CYS A 79 -36.06 -3.32 -4.50
N LEU A 80 -35.26 -2.26 -4.62
CA LEU A 80 -34.40 -2.01 -5.79
C LEU A 80 -32.90 -2.22 -5.53
N GLY A 81 -32.49 -2.35 -4.27
CA GLY A 81 -31.10 -2.46 -3.84
C GLY A 81 -30.46 -1.12 -3.51
N ALA A 82 -29.48 -1.12 -2.60
CA ALA A 82 -28.71 0.06 -2.20
C ALA A 82 -27.59 0.41 -3.19
N GLU A 83 -27.15 1.67 -3.17
CA GLU A 83 -25.87 2.13 -3.72
C GLU A 83 -25.00 2.67 -2.59
N THR A 84 -23.69 2.63 -2.75
CA THR A 84 -22.75 3.06 -1.72
C THR A 84 -22.44 4.54 -1.90
N ASP A 85 -22.77 5.33 -0.88
CA ASP A 85 -22.43 6.74 -0.75
C ASP A 85 -20.91 6.92 -0.51
N ARG A 86 -20.34 8.07 -0.87
CA ARG A 86 -18.96 8.48 -0.51
C ARG A 86 -18.69 8.50 0.99
N SER A 87 -19.71 8.63 1.82
CA SER A 87 -19.59 8.46 3.28
C SER A 87 -19.31 7.00 3.70
N GLY A 88 -19.62 6.04 2.82
CA GLY A 88 -19.57 4.60 3.06
C GLY A 88 -20.93 3.98 3.40
N GLU A 89 -21.97 4.80 3.60
CA GLU A 89 -23.32 4.34 3.95
C GLU A 89 -24.13 3.88 2.71
N PRO A 90 -25.08 2.94 2.87
CA PRO A 90 -25.99 2.56 1.79
C PRO A 90 -27.11 3.61 1.61
N GLY A 91 -27.36 3.99 0.36
CA GLY A 91 -28.37 4.99 -0.01
C GLY A 91 -29.06 4.72 -1.34
N VAL A 92 -29.81 5.73 -1.79
CA VAL A 92 -30.65 5.69 -3.00
C VAL A 92 -30.34 6.86 -3.93
N THR A 93 -30.47 6.61 -5.23
CA THR A 93 -30.25 7.60 -6.29
C THR A 93 -31.56 8.15 -6.85
N GLN A 94 -31.48 9.24 -7.61
CA GLN A 94 -32.62 9.80 -8.33
C GLN A 94 -33.25 8.79 -9.30
N GLU A 95 -32.44 8.00 -9.99
CA GLU A 95 -32.91 6.98 -10.92
C GLU A 95 -33.72 5.90 -10.20
N LYS A 96 -33.21 5.38 -9.08
CA LYS A 96 -33.90 4.37 -8.26
C LYS A 96 -35.18 4.92 -7.64
N THR A 97 -35.14 6.15 -7.13
CA THR A 97 -36.32 6.81 -6.55
C THR A 97 -37.41 6.94 -7.60
N LYS A 98 -37.08 7.45 -8.79
CA LYS A 98 -38.03 7.56 -9.90
C LYS A 98 -38.60 6.21 -10.30
N ARG A 99 -37.74 5.22 -10.52
CA ARG A 99 -38.14 3.86 -10.88
C ARG A 99 -39.06 3.24 -9.85
N PHE A 100 -38.78 3.43 -8.56
CA PHE A 100 -39.61 2.93 -7.47
C PHE A 100 -41.04 3.48 -7.56
N PHE A 101 -41.19 4.80 -7.67
CA PHE A 101 -42.51 5.43 -7.77
C PHE A 101 -43.24 5.09 -9.08
N ASP A 102 -42.52 4.90 -10.20
CA ASP A 102 -43.11 4.42 -11.45
C ASP A 102 -43.62 2.97 -11.30
N GLU A 103 -42.87 2.08 -10.64
CA GLU A 103 -43.29 0.71 -10.33
C GLU A 103 -44.49 0.69 -9.35
N LEU A 104 -44.54 1.59 -8.35
CA LEU A 104 -45.70 1.73 -7.45
C LEU A 104 -46.97 2.12 -8.22
N LYS A 105 -46.88 3.08 -9.15
CA LYS A 105 -48.03 3.51 -9.97
C LYS A 105 -48.53 2.39 -10.86
N LEU A 106 -47.63 1.64 -11.50
CA LEU A 106 -48.00 0.48 -12.32
C LEU A 106 -48.70 -0.61 -11.49
N TYR A 107 -48.20 -0.87 -10.28
CA TYR A 107 -48.78 -1.84 -9.37
C TYR A 107 -50.18 -1.43 -8.88
N ASP A 108 -50.37 -0.16 -8.50
CA ASP A 108 -51.68 0.37 -8.10
C ASP A 108 -52.69 0.42 -9.26
N GLN A 109 -52.24 0.76 -10.47
CA GLN A 109 -53.08 0.72 -11.68
C GLN A 109 -53.60 -0.70 -11.95
N TRP A 110 -52.72 -1.70 -11.93
CA TRP A 110 -53.11 -3.11 -12.11
C TRP A 110 -54.09 -3.58 -11.03
N TRP A 111 -53.91 -3.15 -9.78
CA TRP A 111 -54.84 -3.45 -8.68
C TRP A 111 -56.22 -2.79 -8.89
N THR A 112 -56.21 -1.53 -9.30
CA THR A 112 -57.42 -0.75 -9.58
C THR A 112 -58.21 -1.33 -10.76
N GLU A 113 -57.54 -1.82 -11.81
CA GLU A 113 -58.19 -2.53 -12.92
C GLU A 113 -58.96 -3.77 -12.45
N GLY A 114 -58.39 -4.56 -11.55
CA GLY A 114 -59.06 -5.72 -10.95
C GLY A 114 -60.29 -5.33 -10.13
N GLU A 115 -60.21 -4.24 -9.37
CA GLU A 115 -61.32 -3.73 -8.54
C GLU A 115 -62.46 -3.22 -9.44
N VAL A 116 -62.13 -2.49 -10.51
CA VAL A 116 -63.08 -1.99 -11.49
C VAL A 116 -63.78 -3.14 -12.24
N ASN A 117 -63.02 -4.15 -12.69
CA ASN A 117 -63.59 -5.30 -13.38
C ASN A 117 -64.50 -6.14 -12.47
N THR A 118 -64.16 -6.25 -11.18
CA THR A 118 -65.06 -6.84 -10.16
C THR A 118 -66.38 -6.08 -10.06
N ARG A 119 -66.34 -4.74 -9.97
CA ARG A 119 -67.56 -3.90 -9.92
C ARG A 119 -68.40 -3.98 -11.19
N LYS A 120 -67.79 -4.25 -12.34
CA LYS A 120 -68.46 -4.46 -13.63
C LYS A 120 -69.10 -5.86 -13.77
N GLY A 121 -68.93 -6.73 -12.78
CA GLY A 121 -69.56 -8.06 -12.74
C GLY A 121 -68.69 -9.21 -13.23
N GLU A 122 -67.39 -9.01 -13.47
CA GLU A 122 -66.46 -10.08 -13.88
C GLU A 122 -65.98 -10.95 -12.70
N ASP A 123 -66.38 -10.64 -11.47
CA ASP A 123 -66.05 -11.38 -10.23
C ASP A 123 -64.55 -11.67 -10.08
N VAL A 124 -63.69 -10.66 -10.37
CA VAL A 124 -62.22 -10.82 -10.27
C VAL A 124 -61.80 -11.03 -8.82
N PHE A 125 -62.45 -10.38 -7.84
CA PHE A 125 -62.23 -10.59 -6.41
C PHE A 125 -63.46 -11.22 -5.72
N PRO A 126 -63.71 -12.53 -5.89
CA PRO A 126 -64.91 -13.21 -5.39
C PRO A 126 -65.09 -13.17 -3.86
N LEU A 127 -64.00 -12.97 -3.11
CA LEU A 127 -64.02 -12.86 -1.64
C LEU A 127 -63.52 -11.47 -1.18
N GLY A 128 -63.60 -10.47 -2.05
CA GLY A 128 -63.08 -9.12 -1.79
C GLY A 128 -61.61 -9.14 -1.41
N GLU A 129 -61.25 -8.45 -0.32
CA GLU A 129 -59.87 -8.35 0.18
C GLU A 129 -59.24 -9.69 0.57
N SER A 130 -60.05 -10.72 0.86
CA SER A 130 -59.57 -12.06 1.22
C SER A 130 -59.22 -12.93 0.01
N THR A 131 -59.59 -12.52 -1.21
CA THR A 131 -59.37 -13.29 -2.44
C THR A 131 -57.91 -13.70 -2.64
N PRO A 132 -56.89 -12.83 -2.45
CA PRO A 132 -55.50 -13.22 -2.66
C PRO A 132 -55.02 -14.31 -1.70
N ASP A 133 -55.50 -14.31 -0.46
CA ASP A 133 -55.16 -15.32 0.55
C ASP A 133 -55.88 -16.65 0.25
N ALA A 134 -57.17 -16.57 -0.03
CA ALA A 134 -57.99 -17.71 -0.45
C ALA A 134 -57.41 -18.41 -1.70
N PHE A 135 -56.95 -17.65 -2.70
CA PHE A 135 -56.37 -18.23 -3.91
C PHE A 135 -55.06 -18.98 -3.65
N LYS A 136 -54.25 -18.59 -2.65
CA LYS A 136 -53.06 -19.35 -2.25
C LYS A 136 -53.45 -20.73 -1.72
N HIS A 137 -54.47 -20.79 -0.86
CA HIS A 137 -54.98 -22.05 -0.31
C HIS A 137 -55.62 -22.93 -1.38
N PHE A 138 -56.36 -22.33 -2.32
CA PHE A 138 -56.89 -23.02 -3.49
C PHE A 138 -55.78 -23.64 -4.36
N LEU A 139 -54.76 -22.87 -4.75
CA LEU A 139 -53.65 -23.38 -5.56
C LEU A 139 -52.86 -24.50 -4.88
N ALA A 140 -52.75 -24.47 -3.55
CA ALA A 140 -51.99 -25.45 -2.78
C ALA A 140 -52.57 -26.88 -2.89
N VAL A 141 -53.88 -26.99 -3.12
CA VAL A 141 -54.61 -28.29 -3.14
C VAL A 141 -55.19 -28.63 -4.50
N GLU A 142 -55.27 -27.67 -5.44
CA GLU A 142 -55.94 -27.83 -6.72
C GLU A 142 -55.52 -29.10 -7.47
N LYS A 143 -54.21 -29.27 -7.68
CA LYS A 143 -53.66 -30.43 -8.40
C LYS A 143 -53.99 -31.75 -7.69
N LYS A 144 -54.02 -31.76 -6.36
CA LYS A 144 -54.23 -32.97 -5.57
C LYS A 144 -55.70 -33.40 -5.60
N ILE A 145 -56.62 -32.44 -5.53
CA ILE A 145 -58.06 -32.69 -5.64
C ILE A 145 -58.41 -33.11 -7.07
N ASP A 146 -57.84 -32.45 -8.09
CA ASP A 146 -58.01 -32.83 -9.49
C ASP A 146 -57.51 -34.26 -9.77
N ASP A 147 -56.32 -34.63 -9.27
CA ASP A 147 -55.78 -36.00 -9.37
C ASP A 147 -56.70 -37.02 -8.67
N PHE A 148 -57.21 -36.69 -7.48
CA PHE A 148 -58.12 -37.59 -6.77
C PHE A 148 -59.43 -37.84 -7.53
N PHE A 149 -60.08 -36.78 -8.05
CA PHE A 149 -61.29 -36.95 -8.85
C PHE A 149 -61.03 -37.75 -10.14
N ALA A 150 -59.89 -37.52 -10.81
CA ALA A 150 -59.52 -38.30 -11.99
C ALA A 150 -59.33 -39.79 -11.67
N ARG A 151 -58.71 -40.11 -10.52
CA ARG A 151 -58.57 -41.50 -10.04
C ARG A 151 -59.92 -42.13 -9.70
N CYS A 152 -60.83 -41.40 -9.07
CA CYS A 152 -62.17 -41.90 -8.75
C CYS A 152 -63.00 -42.15 -10.02
N GLN A 153 -62.90 -41.28 -11.02
CA GLN A 153 -63.52 -41.48 -12.33
C GLN A 153 -62.95 -42.70 -13.07
N LEU A 154 -61.63 -42.93 -12.98
CA LEU A 154 -61.00 -44.11 -13.56
C LEU A 154 -61.44 -45.41 -12.85
N ALA A 155 -61.55 -45.38 -11.52
CA ALA A 155 -62.07 -46.50 -10.73
C ALA A 155 -63.57 -46.77 -11.01
N ALA A 156 -64.35 -45.75 -11.34
CA ALA A 156 -65.74 -45.89 -11.78
C ALA A 156 -65.87 -46.40 -13.23
N PHE A 157 -64.86 -46.17 -14.07
CA PHE A 157 -64.82 -46.65 -15.46
C PHE A 157 -64.46 -48.14 -15.56
N ASP A 158 -63.45 -48.59 -14.80
CA ASP A 158 -63.03 -49.99 -14.74
C ASP A 158 -62.70 -50.38 -13.30
N GLU A 159 -63.45 -51.33 -12.74
CA GLU A 159 -63.26 -51.85 -11.38
C GLU A 159 -61.83 -52.38 -11.14
N ARG A 160 -61.14 -52.85 -12.21
CA ARG A 160 -59.75 -53.31 -12.13
C ARG A 160 -58.77 -52.20 -11.81
N ALA A 161 -59.14 -50.94 -12.02
CA ALA A 161 -58.31 -49.79 -11.72
C ALA A 161 -58.34 -49.39 -10.23
N GLU A 162 -59.36 -49.78 -9.45
CA GLU A 162 -59.47 -49.35 -8.05
C GLU A 162 -58.31 -49.85 -7.17
N ALA A 163 -57.96 -51.14 -7.27
CA ALA A 163 -56.93 -51.75 -6.43
C ALA A 163 -55.52 -51.18 -6.71
N PRO A 164 -55.06 -51.02 -7.98
CA PRO A 164 -53.76 -50.42 -8.27
C PRO A 164 -53.64 -48.93 -7.93
N LEU A 165 -54.75 -48.19 -7.87
CA LEU A 165 -54.76 -46.75 -7.57
C LEU A 165 -54.66 -46.45 -6.07
N ASN A 166 -54.88 -47.46 -5.22
CA ASN A 166 -54.70 -47.41 -3.78
C ASN A 166 -53.36 -48.05 -3.37
N PRO A 167 -52.75 -47.61 -2.25
CA PRO A 167 -51.48 -48.17 -1.78
C PRO A 167 -51.59 -49.65 -1.39
N ASN A 168 -50.59 -50.44 -1.77
CA ASN A 168 -50.46 -51.85 -1.38
C ASN A 168 -49.90 -51.97 0.05
N THR A 169 -50.23 -53.06 0.74
CA THR A 169 -49.80 -53.40 2.11
C THR A 169 -48.27 -53.38 2.30
N SER A 170 -47.51 -53.65 1.24
CA SER A 170 -46.04 -53.57 1.26
C SER A 170 -45.49 -52.18 1.54
N LEU A 171 -46.17 -51.12 1.08
CA LEU A 171 -45.78 -49.73 1.34
C LEU A 171 -45.92 -49.40 2.83
N TYR A 172 -47.01 -49.81 3.46
CA TYR A 172 -47.23 -49.60 4.90
C TYR A 172 -46.26 -50.38 5.77
N SER A 173 -45.89 -51.58 5.34
CA SER A 173 -44.89 -52.39 6.04
C SER A 173 -43.52 -51.72 6.02
N ALA A 174 -43.14 -51.12 4.88
CA ALA A 174 -41.85 -50.45 4.70
C ALA A 174 -41.68 -49.19 5.56
N ILE A 175 -42.77 -48.46 5.83
CA ILE A 175 -42.74 -47.19 6.59
C ILE A 175 -43.11 -47.38 8.07
N SER A 176 -43.47 -48.59 8.50
CA SER A 176 -44.03 -48.84 9.84
C SER A 176 -43.08 -48.58 11.01
N ASP A 177 -41.77 -48.79 10.81
CA ASP A 177 -40.73 -48.60 11.83
C ASP A 177 -40.16 -47.17 11.85
N GLU A 178 -40.66 -46.29 10.98
CA GLU A 178 -40.15 -44.92 10.84
C GLU A 178 -40.93 -43.89 11.69
N ASP A 179 -40.37 -42.69 11.88
CA ASP A 179 -41.00 -41.60 12.64
C ASP A 179 -42.08 -40.88 11.81
N PHE A 180 -43.29 -40.78 12.38
CA PHE A 180 -44.47 -40.13 11.79
C PHE A 180 -44.76 -38.74 12.40
N SER A 181 -43.92 -38.26 13.31
CA SER A 181 -44.09 -36.93 13.94
C SER A 181 -43.72 -35.76 13.02
N LEU A 182 -42.96 -36.02 11.96
CA LEU A 182 -42.50 -35.03 10.98
C LEU A 182 -43.24 -35.18 9.63
N PRO A 183 -43.38 -34.10 8.82
CA PRO A 183 -43.95 -34.18 7.48
C PRO A 183 -43.14 -35.07 6.56
N ARG A 184 -43.80 -35.96 5.81
CA ARG A 184 -43.11 -36.91 4.92
C ARG A 184 -43.60 -36.87 3.48
N GLN A 185 -42.65 -36.87 2.56
CA GLN A 185 -42.92 -36.78 1.12
C GLN A 185 -43.56 -38.06 0.54
N ASP A 186 -43.25 -39.23 1.09
CA ASP A 186 -43.81 -40.51 0.66
C ASP A 186 -45.31 -40.63 1.02
N ILE A 187 -45.70 -40.15 2.20
CA ILE A 187 -47.10 -40.05 2.61
C ILE A 187 -47.83 -38.96 1.81
N GLU A 188 -47.22 -37.80 1.57
CA GLU A 188 -47.83 -36.72 0.79
C GLU A 188 -48.18 -37.15 -0.66
N ARG A 189 -47.42 -38.09 -1.24
CA ARG A 189 -47.67 -38.67 -2.56
C ARG A 189 -48.88 -39.59 -2.61
N LEU A 190 -49.28 -40.22 -1.49
CA LEU A 190 -50.46 -41.08 -1.43
C LEU A 190 -51.74 -40.32 -1.80
N PRO A 191 -52.76 -40.99 -2.39
CA PRO A 191 -54.04 -40.36 -2.73
C PRO A 191 -54.62 -39.50 -1.58
N LEU A 192 -55.39 -38.47 -1.93
CA LEU A 192 -55.95 -37.52 -0.96
C LEU A 192 -56.83 -38.23 0.08
N ALA A 193 -57.65 -39.16 -0.38
CA ALA A 193 -58.42 -40.11 0.41
C ALA A 193 -58.39 -41.47 -0.28
N ARG A 194 -59.04 -42.49 0.28
CA ARG A 194 -59.20 -43.78 -0.39
C ARG A 194 -59.89 -43.59 -1.75
N VAL A 195 -59.28 -44.10 -2.81
CA VAL A 195 -59.86 -44.06 -4.16
C VAL A 195 -60.94 -45.14 -4.25
N ALA A 196 -62.14 -44.73 -4.63
CA ALA A 196 -63.32 -45.58 -4.83
C ALA A 196 -64.15 -44.98 -5.99
N PRO A 197 -65.13 -45.70 -6.56
CA PRO A 197 -66.04 -45.16 -7.57
C PRO A 197 -67.02 -44.14 -6.96
N THR A 198 -66.50 -43.00 -6.50
CA THR A 198 -67.24 -41.93 -5.79
C THR A 198 -67.09 -40.60 -6.51
N SER A 199 -68.13 -39.75 -6.45
CA SER A 199 -68.12 -38.40 -7.03
C SER A 199 -67.84 -37.29 -6.02
N THR A 200 -67.42 -37.65 -4.79
CA THR A 200 -67.20 -36.73 -3.67
C THR A 200 -65.79 -36.84 -3.10
N VAL A 201 -65.27 -35.72 -2.59
CA VAL A 201 -64.01 -35.63 -1.83
C VAL A 201 -64.33 -35.36 -0.37
N PRO A 202 -63.86 -36.16 0.59
CA PRO A 202 -64.02 -35.83 2.00
C PRO A 202 -63.14 -34.62 2.40
N ILE A 203 -63.63 -33.78 3.33
CA ILE A 203 -62.95 -32.54 3.77
C ILE A 203 -62.31 -32.67 5.17
N PHE A 204 -62.87 -33.50 6.06
CA PHE A 204 -62.40 -33.63 7.43
C PHE A 204 -61.89 -35.03 7.81
N GLU A 205 -62.62 -36.08 7.45
CA GLU A 205 -62.33 -37.46 7.85
C GLU A 205 -61.84 -38.33 6.68
N GLY A 206 -61.04 -39.36 6.94
CA GLY A 206 -60.55 -40.28 5.91
C GLY A 206 -59.53 -39.67 4.93
N ILE A 207 -58.99 -38.50 5.25
CA ILE A 207 -58.00 -37.78 4.44
C ILE A 207 -56.59 -38.12 4.89
N ASN A 208 -55.70 -38.19 3.89
CA ASN A 208 -54.27 -38.25 4.07
C ASN A 208 -53.78 -37.22 5.12
N PRO A 209 -53.10 -37.67 6.20
CA PRO A 209 -52.64 -36.80 7.28
C PRO A 209 -51.86 -35.56 6.80
N GLU A 210 -51.01 -35.70 5.79
CA GLU A 210 -50.17 -34.62 5.23
C GLU A 210 -50.99 -33.51 4.53
N TRP A 211 -52.23 -33.83 4.13
CA TRP A 211 -53.13 -32.91 3.44
C TRP A 211 -54.21 -32.35 4.36
N ARG A 212 -54.40 -32.91 5.56
CA ARG A 212 -55.49 -32.55 6.48
C ARG A 212 -55.53 -31.06 6.81
N GLN A 213 -54.38 -30.46 7.14
CA GLN A 213 -54.32 -29.02 7.44
C GLN A 213 -54.64 -28.16 6.21
N ARG A 214 -54.14 -28.54 5.03
CA ARG A 214 -54.38 -27.82 3.77
C ARG A 214 -55.85 -27.89 3.36
N MET A 215 -56.50 -29.05 3.53
CA MET A 215 -57.94 -29.24 3.28
C MET A 215 -58.81 -28.45 4.28
N ARG A 216 -58.42 -28.37 5.56
CA ARG A 216 -59.10 -27.49 6.53
C ARG A 216 -59.01 -26.02 6.13
N GLN A 217 -57.82 -25.56 5.74
CA GLN A 217 -57.64 -24.18 5.28
C GLN A 217 -58.42 -23.89 3.99
N LEU A 218 -58.49 -24.84 3.05
CA LEU A 218 -59.37 -24.73 1.89
C LEU A 218 -60.84 -24.57 2.32
N SER A 219 -61.31 -25.39 3.27
CA SER A 219 -62.68 -25.30 3.77
C SER A 219 -62.99 -23.94 4.39
N GLU A 220 -62.14 -23.48 5.31
CA GLU A 220 -62.34 -22.25 6.08
C GLU A 220 -62.15 -20.97 5.25
N LYS A 221 -61.17 -20.95 4.34
CA LYS A 221 -60.76 -19.75 3.60
C LYS A 221 -61.36 -19.65 2.21
N VAL A 222 -61.84 -20.75 1.64
CA VAL A 222 -62.32 -20.79 0.25
C VAL A 222 -63.75 -21.31 0.16
N ILE A 223 -64.01 -22.54 0.59
CA ILE A 223 -65.30 -23.23 0.38
C ILE A 223 -66.44 -22.55 1.16
N ARG A 224 -66.27 -22.38 2.48
CA ARG A 224 -67.29 -21.72 3.33
C ARG A 224 -67.53 -20.26 2.94
N PRO A 225 -66.50 -19.42 2.69
CA PRO A 225 -66.72 -18.04 2.24
C PRO A 225 -67.39 -17.92 0.87
N LEU A 226 -67.19 -18.89 -0.04
CA LEU A 226 -67.87 -18.91 -1.35
C LEU A 226 -69.31 -19.46 -1.26
N GLY A 227 -69.70 -20.07 -0.14
CA GLY A 227 -71.02 -20.66 0.04
C GLY A 227 -71.26 -21.93 -0.78
N ILE A 228 -70.20 -22.63 -1.19
CA ILE A 228 -70.23 -23.88 -1.96
C ILE A 228 -69.96 -25.03 -0.98
N GLY A 229 -70.61 -26.21 -1.11
CA GLY A 229 -70.25 -27.41 -0.32
C GLY A 229 -70.26 -27.23 1.20
N LEU A 230 -71.44 -26.99 1.79
CA LEU A 230 -71.63 -26.73 3.23
C LEU A 230 -71.45 -27.98 4.14
N GLY A 231 -71.26 -29.17 3.56
CA GLY A 231 -71.12 -30.44 4.27
C GLY A 231 -69.67 -30.87 4.50
N ASP A 232 -69.50 -32.11 4.97
CA ASP A 232 -68.19 -32.72 5.25
C ASP A 232 -67.51 -33.32 4.01
N SER A 233 -68.15 -33.20 2.85
CA SER A 233 -67.67 -33.66 1.54
C SER A 233 -67.99 -32.64 0.45
N LEU A 234 -67.11 -32.55 -0.56
CA LEU A 234 -67.26 -31.68 -1.73
C LEU A 234 -67.54 -32.52 -2.98
N GLU A 235 -68.59 -32.20 -3.73
CA GLU A 235 -68.89 -32.86 -5.00
C GLU A 235 -67.97 -32.39 -6.14
N HIS A 236 -67.84 -33.21 -7.19
CA HIS A 236 -67.06 -32.83 -8.36
C HIS A 236 -67.58 -31.54 -9.03
N GLU A 237 -68.90 -31.39 -9.14
CA GLU A 237 -69.52 -30.20 -9.75
C GLU A 237 -69.25 -28.95 -8.91
N GLU A 238 -69.36 -29.06 -7.59
CA GLU A 238 -69.03 -27.99 -6.63
C GLU A 238 -67.55 -27.58 -6.74
N TRP A 239 -66.65 -28.54 -6.88
CA TRP A 239 -65.23 -28.27 -7.10
C TRP A 239 -64.98 -27.53 -8.43
N GLN A 240 -65.66 -27.90 -9.51
CA GLN A 240 -65.56 -27.15 -10.78
C GLN A 240 -66.08 -25.71 -10.65
N GLU A 241 -67.16 -25.49 -9.89
CA GLU A 241 -67.67 -24.15 -9.61
C GLU A 241 -66.66 -23.31 -8.82
N VAL A 242 -65.99 -23.89 -7.80
CA VAL A 242 -64.89 -23.21 -7.10
C VAL A 242 -63.77 -22.80 -8.08
N LYS A 243 -63.35 -23.71 -8.97
CA LYS A 243 -62.32 -23.41 -10.00
C LYS A 243 -62.77 -22.28 -10.93
N LYS A 244 -64.05 -22.28 -11.32
CA LYS A 244 -64.64 -21.26 -12.19
C LYS A 244 -64.66 -19.88 -11.53
N ARG A 245 -65.01 -19.79 -10.24
CA ARG A 245 -65.00 -18.53 -9.47
C ARG A 245 -63.63 -17.87 -9.41
N PHE A 246 -62.55 -18.66 -9.31
CA PHE A 246 -61.19 -18.12 -9.38
C PHE A 246 -60.65 -17.94 -10.81
N GLY A 247 -61.42 -18.25 -11.85
CA GLY A 247 -60.97 -18.15 -13.24
C GLY A 247 -60.61 -16.73 -13.66
N ALA A 248 -61.45 -15.75 -13.31
CA ALA A 248 -61.21 -14.34 -13.59
C ALA A 248 -60.01 -13.81 -12.79
N TYR A 249 -59.94 -14.12 -11.48
CA TYR A 249 -58.80 -13.80 -10.63
C TYR A 249 -57.48 -14.38 -11.17
N ARG A 250 -57.48 -15.63 -11.61
CA ARG A 250 -56.29 -16.29 -12.18
C ARG A 250 -55.77 -15.57 -13.41
N LYS A 251 -56.66 -15.18 -14.34
CA LYS A 251 -56.29 -14.43 -15.56
C LYS A 251 -55.72 -13.05 -15.22
N TRP A 252 -56.40 -12.32 -14.33
CA TRP A 252 -55.92 -11.02 -13.85
C TRP A 252 -54.58 -11.12 -13.11
N ARG A 253 -54.36 -12.19 -12.32
CA ARG A 253 -53.08 -12.47 -11.67
C ARG A 253 -51.96 -12.81 -12.66
N GLN A 254 -52.28 -13.42 -13.79
CA GLN A 254 -51.32 -13.69 -14.86
C GLN A 254 -50.93 -12.43 -15.65
N SER A 255 -51.78 -11.40 -15.69
CA SER A 255 -51.47 -10.10 -16.30
C SER A 255 -50.73 -9.14 -15.36
N LYS A 256 -50.24 -9.64 -14.22
CA LYS A 256 -49.51 -8.84 -13.24
C LYS A 256 -48.23 -8.27 -13.85
N PRO A 257 -47.96 -6.96 -13.73
CA PRO A 257 -46.71 -6.38 -14.21
C PRO A 257 -45.52 -6.90 -13.38
N GLU A 258 -44.39 -7.14 -14.04
CA GLU A 258 -43.14 -7.49 -13.35
C GLU A 258 -42.58 -6.26 -12.63
N THR A 259 -42.83 -6.18 -11.32
CA THR A 259 -42.34 -5.09 -10.47
C THR A 259 -41.62 -5.64 -9.24
N ARG A 260 -40.68 -4.88 -8.69
CA ARG A 260 -39.94 -5.27 -7.47
C ARG A 260 -40.61 -4.77 -6.19
N VAL A 261 -41.63 -3.93 -6.33
CA VAL A 261 -42.44 -3.37 -5.23
C VAL A 261 -43.49 -4.34 -4.69
N ASP A 262 -43.63 -5.52 -5.29
CA ASP A 262 -44.54 -6.60 -4.87
C ASP A 262 -44.45 -7.02 -3.41
N LYS A 263 -43.29 -6.77 -2.78
CA LYS A 263 -43.07 -7.01 -1.35
C LYS A 263 -43.94 -6.11 -0.48
N LEU A 264 -44.31 -4.92 -0.98
CA LEU A 264 -45.17 -3.97 -0.32
C LEU A 264 -46.64 -4.37 -0.54
N LYS A 265 -47.41 -4.38 0.54
CA LYS A 265 -48.86 -4.59 0.46
C LYS A 265 -49.50 -3.39 -0.26
N ILE A 266 -50.56 -3.63 -1.03
CA ILE A 266 -51.26 -2.58 -1.79
C ILE A 266 -51.69 -1.38 -0.94
N GLN A 267 -52.05 -1.59 0.33
CA GLN A 267 -52.37 -0.50 1.27
C GLN A 267 -51.18 0.46 1.44
N ARG A 268 -49.98 -0.07 1.70
CA ARG A 268 -48.76 0.73 1.84
C ARG A 268 -48.41 1.47 0.54
N VAL A 269 -48.56 0.81 -0.62
CA VAL A 269 -48.35 1.44 -1.93
C VAL A 269 -49.26 2.65 -2.12
N ARG A 270 -50.55 2.50 -1.81
CA ARG A 270 -51.53 3.59 -1.90
C ARG A 270 -51.25 4.73 -0.91
N ASP A 271 -50.76 4.41 0.29
CA ASP A 271 -50.38 5.42 1.27
C ASP A 271 -49.19 6.24 0.78
N LEU A 272 -48.15 5.58 0.24
CA LEU A 272 -46.97 6.25 -0.32
C LEU A 272 -47.31 7.17 -1.50
N LEU A 273 -48.21 6.73 -2.38
CA LEU A 273 -48.66 7.52 -3.54
C LEU A 273 -49.51 8.75 -3.15
N LYS A 274 -50.06 8.80 -1.94
CA LYS A 274 -50.83 9.96 -1.43
C LYS A 274 -49.96 10.99 -0.72
N THR A 275 -48.81 10.59 -0.21
CA THR A 275 -47.88 11.46 0.52
C THR A 275 -46.96 12.26 -0.42
N ASP A 276 -46.43 13.38 0.09
CA ASP A 276 -45.43 14.22 -0.57
C ASP A 276 -43.98 13.71 -0.40
N LEU A 277 -43.80 12.49 0.12
CA LEU A 277 -42.49 11.91 0.41
C LEU A 277 -41.61 11.79 -0.85
N GLN A 278 -42.20 11.57 -2.03
CA GLN A 278 -41.48 11.57 -3.30
C GLN A 278 -40.79 12.92 -3.54
N ASP A 279 -41.53 14.00 -3.34
CA ASP A 279 -41.05 15.36 -3.59
C ASP A 279 -39.99 15.75 -2.57
N LYS A 280 -40.13 15.30 -1.31
CA LYS A 280 -39.10 15.50 -0.28
C LYS A 280 -37.78 14.83 -0.63
N ILE A 281 -37.79 13.57 -1.08
CA ILE A 281 -36.55 12.88 -1.50
C ILE A 281 -35.95 13.55 -2.73
N ASN A 282 -36.77 13.96 -3.71
CA ASN A 282 -36.28 14.68 -4.88
C ASN A 282 -35.65 16.02 -4.51
N ALA A 283 -36.24 16.76 -3.55
CA ALA A 283 -35.66 18.01 -3.07
C ALA A 283 -34.29 17.80 -2.40
N LEU A 284 -34.12 16.73 -1.62
CA LEU A 284 -32.83 16.36 -1.03
C LEU A 284 -31.78 16.01 -2.11
N LEU A 285 -32.19 15.26 -3.13
CA LEU A 285 -31.33 14.93 -4.28
C LEU A 285 -30.92 16.18 -5.07
N ASP A 286 -31.84 17.13 -5.24
CA ASP A 286 -31.55 18.41 -5.92
C ASP A 286 -30.62 19.29 -5.08
N GLU A 287 -30.78 19.32 -3.75
CA GLU A 287 -29.88 20.01 -2.84
C GLU A 287 -28.47 19.39 -2.86
N ASP A 288 -28.38 18.05 -2.86
CA ASP A 288 -27.11 17.34 -3.00
C ASP A 288 -26.42 17.66 -4.33
N ALA A 289 -27.16 17.64 -5.43
CA ALA A 289 -26.63 17.96 -6.76
C ALA A 289 -26.06 19.39 -6.85
N GLN A 290 -26.62 20.35 -6.10
CA GLN A 290 -26.10 21.72 -6.00
C GLN A 290 -24.76 21.80 -5.25
N LEU A 291 -24.50 20.87 -4.32
CA LEU A 291 -23.25 20.80 -3.55
C LEU A 291 -22.13 20.05 -4.28
N ALA A 292 -22.46 19.24 -5.29
CA ALA A 292 -21.50 18.51 -6.12
C ALA A 292 -20.28 19.32 -6.61
N PRO A 293 -20.42 20.56 -7.13
CA PRO A 293 -19.26 21.37 -7.55
C PRO A 293 -18.37 21.80 -6.38
N GLU A 294 -18.92 22.08 -5.19
CA GLU A 294 -18.13 22.44 -4.00
C GLU A 294 -17.33 21.24 -3.50
N MET A 295 -17.93 20.05 -3.50
CA MET A 295 -17.31 18.82 -3.01
C MET A 295 -16.26 18.27 -3.98
N LYS A 296 -16.46 18.44 -5.29
CA LYS A 296 -15.42 18.14 -6.31
C LYS A 296 -14.17 19.03 -6.17
N ALA A 297 -14.28 20.20 -5.57
CA ALA A 297 -13.16 21.13 -5.39
C ALA A 297 -12.29 20.84 -4.15
N ILE A 298 -12.66 19.86 -3.30
CA ILE A 298 -11.91 19.52 -2.07
C ILE A 298 -10.45 19.17 -2.39
N ASP A 299 -10.20 18.32 -3.38
CA ASP A 299 -8.85 17.93 -3.80
C ASP A 299 -8.02 19.15 -4.25
N SER A 300 -8.67 20.10 -4.93
CA SER A 300 -8.03 21.33 -5.38
C SER A 300 -7.73 22.27 -4.21
N VAL A 301 -8.57 22.32 -3.17
CA VAL A 301 -8.29 23.05 -1.93
C VAL A 301 -7.10 22.42 -1.19
N GLU A 302 -7.05 21.08 -1.10
CA GLU A 302 -5.91 20.38 -0.51
C GLU A 302 -4.61 20.70 -1.26
N LYS A 303 -4.65 20.60 -2.60
CA LYS A 303 -3.53 20.93 -3.48
C LYS A 303 -3.07 22.37 -3.28
N LEU A 304 -3.99 23.33 -3.22
CA LEU A 304 -3.66 24.73 -2.98
C LEU A 304 -3.04 24.94 -1.58
N ALA A 305 -3.56 24.29 -0.56
CA ALA A 305 -3.02 24.34 0.79
C ALA A 305 -1.59 23.75 0.86
N ARG A 306 -1.32 22.67 0.11
CA ARG A 306 0.03 22.09 -0.02
C ARG A 306 0.97 23.03 -0.76
N TYR A 307 0.54 23.67 -1.84
CA TYR A 307 1.35 24.65 -2.55
C TYR A 307 1.69 25.85 -1.66
N HIS A 308 0.71 26.41 -0.95
CA HIS A 308 0.96 27.52 -0.04
C HIS A 308 1.96 27.15 1.07
N ARG A 309 1.90 25.92 1.60
CA ARG A 309 2.82 25.46 2.66
C ARG A 309 4.22 25.12 2.14
N ASP A 310 4.31 24.36 1.05
CA ASP A 310 5.52 23.63 0.69
C ASP A 310 6.19 24.12 -0.60
N LEU A 311 5.49 24.85 -1.49
CA LEU A 311 6.02 25.18 -2.82
C LEU A 311 7.29 26.01 -2.74
N VAL A 312 7.33 27.05 -1.89
CA VAL A 312 8.52 27.89 -1.72
C VAL A 312 9.69 27.09 -1.16
N ALA A 313 9.43 26.17 -0.21
CA ALA A 313 10.46 25.30 0.34
C ALA A 313 10.99 24.34 -0.74
N LEU A 314 10.12 23.75 -1.56
CA LEU A 314 10.50 22.88 -2.67
C LEU A 314 11.35 23.64 -3.70
N LEU A 315 10.90 24.82 -4.15
CA LEU A 315 11.64 25.65 -5.11
C LEU A 315 13.03 26.02 -4.59
N ASN A 316 13.14 26.33 -3.29
CA ASN A 316 14.40 26.70 -2.66
C ASN A 316 15.38 25.53 -2.43
N ASN A 317 14.90 24.29 -2.46
CA ASN A 317 15.72 23.09 -2.24
C ASN A 317 15.97 22.27 -3.51
N TYR A 318 15.11 22.40 -4.52
CA TYR A 318 15.11 21.54 -5.70
C TYR A 318 15.42 22.29 -7.00
N VAL A 319 14.94 23.54 -7.14
CA VAL A 319 15.11 24.30 -8.39
C VAL A 319 16.35 25.18 -8.31
N ASN A 320 16.40 26.09 -7.34
CA ASN A 320 17.52 27.03 -7.21
C ASN A 320 18.59 26.59 -6.18
N PHE A 321 18.28 25.60 -5.33
CA PHE A 321 19.13 25.13 -4.23
C PHE A 321 19.60 26.25 -3.27
N LYS A 322 18.86 27.37 -3.16
CA LYS A 322 19.20 28.52 -2.31
C LYS A 322 19.48 28.08 -0.88
N GLN A 323 18.66 27.21 -0.30
CA GLN A 323 18.84 26.73 1.07
C GLN A 323 20.10 25.88 1.27
N PHE A 324 20.63 25.26 0.22
CA PHE A 324 21.89 24.52 0.33
C PHE A 324 23.13 25.44 0.32
N TYR A 325 23.04 26.57 -0.37
CA TYR A 325 24.13 27.55 -0.45
C TYR A 325 24.07 28.60 0.66
N ASP A 326 22.97 28.67 1.40
CA ASP A 326 22.82 29.54 2.56
C ASP A 326 23.46 28.88 3.80
N GLU A 327 24.43 29.55 4.40
CA GLU A 327 25.16 29.04 5.58
C GLU A 327 24.29 29.05 6.85
N SER A 328 23.18 29.81 6.85
CA SER A 328 22.31 29.99 8.01
C SER A 328 21.18 28.98 8.11
N VAL A 329 20.93 28.20 7.05
CA VAL A 329 19.77 27.30 6.96
C VAL A 329 20.21 25.93 6.48
N SER A 330 19.67 24.86 7.08
CA SER A 330 19.86 23.50 6.56
C SER A 330 18.86 23.18 5.46
N ALA A 331 19.36 22.68 4.33
CA ALA A 331 18.55 22.17 3.24
C ALA A 331 17.69 20.96 3.68
N ILE A 332 16.61 20.69 2.96
CA ILE A 332 15.67 19.62 3.29
C ILE A 332 16.29 18.21 3.23
N PHE A 333 17.26 18.01 2.34
CA PHE A 333 17.95 16.72 2.17
C PHE A 333 19.09 16.50 3.17
N GLN A 334 19.52 17.54 3.90
CA GLN A 334 20.50 17.38 4.97
C GLN A 334 19.83 16.71 6.17
N ALA A 335 20.28 15.49 6.45
CA ALA A 335 19.75 14.64 7.51
C ALA A 335 20.21 15.05 8.91
N GLY A 336 21.27 15.84 9.02
CA GLY A 336 21.89 16.19 10.30
C GLY A 336 23.40 16.36 10.16
N GLU A 337 24.09 16.19 11.27
CA GLU A 337 25.53 16.47 11.41
C GLU A 337 26.28 15.24 11.92
N LEU A 338 27.42 14.94 11.31
CA LEU A 338 28.28 13.83 11.71
C LEU A 338 29.56 14.37 12.35
N PHE A 339 29.85 13.89 13.56
CA PHE A 339 31.12 14.11 14.25
C PHE A 339 32.01 12.87 14.10
N LEU A 340 33.10 13.01 13.36
CA LEU A 340 34.02 11.89 13.10
C LEU A 340 35.46 12.40 12.89
N ASP A 341 36.42 11.78 13.58
CA ASP A 341 37.86 12.11 13.49
C ASP A 341 38.18 13.60 13.74
N GLY A 342 37.54 14.20 14.75
CA GLY A 342 37.73 15.62 15.07
C GLY A 342 37.19 16.57 14.01
N ARG A 343 36.22 16.13 13.21
CA ARG A 343 35.56 16.92 12.17
C ARG A 343 34.06 16.87 12.34
N GLU A 344 33.43 17.97 11.97
CA GLU A 344 31.99 18.12 11.91
C GLU A 344 31.58 18.20 10.44
N CYS A 345 30.76 17.25 9.98
CA CYS A 345 30.25 17.18 8.61
C CYS A 345 28.77 17.55 8.58
N HIS A 346 28.44 18.68 7.95
CA HIS A 346 27.06 19.17 7.83
C HIS A 346 26.34 18.64 6.57
N LEU A 347 27.07 18.02 5.64
CA LEU A 347 26.47 17.39 4.46
C LEU A 347 26.33 15.89 4.66
N CYS A 348 25.24 15.52 5.34
CA CYS A 348 24.84 14.12 5.54
C CYS A 348 23.50 13.86 4.84
N LEU A 349 23.42 12.82 4.03
CA LEU A 349 22.20 12.39 3.34
C LEU A 349 21.73 11.06 3.92
N ARG A 350 20.42 10.85 4.09
CA ARG A 350 19.89 9.51 4.41
C ARG A 350 19.94 8.63 3.16
N VAL A 351 20.44 7.42 3.31
CA VAL A 351 20.62 6.46 2.23
C VAL A 351 19.94 5.15 2.59
N GLY A 352 19.16 4.60 1.67
CA GLY A 352 18.56 3.28 1.84
C GLY A 352 19.59 2.15 1.70
N ASP A 353 20.31 2.12 0.58
CA ASP A 353 21.32 1.10 0.27
C ASP A 353 22.67 1.75 -0.10
N PRO A 354 23.69 1.66 0.79
CA PRO A 354 25.02 2.20 0.54
C PRO A 354 25.69 1.63 -0.72
N THR A 355 25.41 0.39 -1.08
CA THR A 355 26.05 -0.29 -2.22
C THR A 355 25.52 0.28 -3.53
N LYS A 356 24.20 0.36 -3.68
CA LYS A 356 23.57 0.98 -4.86
C LYS A 356 23.91 2.46 -4.97
N HIS A 357 23.83 3.18 -3.85
CA HIS A 357 24.11 4.61 -3.83
C HIS A 357 25.56 4.92 -4.24
N SER A 358 26.52 4.06 -3.87
CA SER A 358 27.95 4.28 -4.17
C SER A 358 28.30 4.32 -5.66
N VAL A 359 27.52 3.63 -6.51
CA VAL A 359 27.77 3.56 -7.95
C VAL A 359 27.62 4.94 -8.59
N LEU A 360 26.48 5.59 -8.37
CA LEU A 360 26.19 6.93 -8.87
C LEU A 360 26.97 8.01 -8.11
N ALA A 361 27.11 7.87 -6.78
CA ALA A 361 27.85 8.80 -5.95
C ALA A 361 29.33 8.93 -6.33
N SER A 362 29.94 7.91 -6.94
CA SER A 362 31.33 7.98 -7.42
C SER A 362 31.56 9.10 -8.43
N LEU A 363 30.53 9.50 -9.19
CA LEU A 363 30.57 10.58 -10.17
C LEU A 363 30.60 11.98 -9.54
N SER A 364 30.26 12.11 -8.25
CA SER A 364 30.25 13.38 -7.50
C SER A 364 31.63 14.01 -7.33
N ARG A 365 32.70 13.19 -7.46
CA ARG A 365 34.10 13.57 -7.17
C ARG A 365 34.32 14.07 -5.74
N ALA A 366 33.38 13.79 -4.83
CA ALA A 366 33.49 14.07 -3.42
C ALA A 366 34.03 12.84 -2.66
N PHE A 367 34.65 13.07 -1.50
CA PHE A 367 34.97 11.98 -0.58
C PHE A 367 33.73 11.72 0.26
N VAL A 368 33.23 10.48 0.24
CA VAL A 368 31.97 10.12 0.91
C VAL A 368 32.22 8.93 1.81
N ALA A 369 31.86 9.05 3.09
CA ALA A 369 31.81 7.93 4.02
C ALA A 369 30.36 7.52 4.25
N TYR A 370 30.05 6.26 3.99
CA TYR A 370 28.78 5.66 4.35
C TYR A 370 28.88 5.12 5.77
N CYS A 371 28.01 5.60 6.65
CA CYS A 371 27.97 5.20 8.03
C CYS A 371 26.64 4.51 8.33
N GLU A 372 26.67 3.44 9.12
CA GLU A 372 25.49 2.84 9.71
C GLU A 372 25.22 3.52 11.05
N CYS A 373 24.03 4.09 11.22
CA CYS A 373 23.57 4.71 12.46
C CYS A 373 22.79 3.68 13.28
N ARG A 374 23.17 3.55 14.55
CA ARG A 374 22.52 2.70 15.55
C ARG A 374 22.31 3.53 16.82
N ARG A 375 21.33 3.13 17.62
CA ARG A 375 21.09 3.69 18.95
C ARG A 375 20.66 2.58 19.87
N GLU A 376 21.13 2.57 21.12
CA GLU A 376 20.76 1.54 22.08
C GLU A 376 19.26 1.59 22.41
N ASP A 377 18.71 2.80 22.52
CA ASP A 377 17.29 3.04 22.87
C ASP A 377 16.29 2.69 21.76
N SER A 378 16.74 2.35 20.54
CA SER A 378 15.83 2.05 19.43
C SER A 378 16.37 0.96 18.51
N PRO A 379 15.55 -0.02 18.11
CA PRO A 379 15.96 -1.03 17.14
C PRO A 379 16.15 -0.46 15.72
N ALA A 380 15.83 0.82 15.49
CA ALA A 380 15.95 1.46 14.19
C ALA A 380 17.42 1.57 13.76
N LYS A 381 17.72 1.04 12.57
CA LYS A 381 19.01 1.17 11.88
C LYS A 381 18.79 1.86 10.56
N PHE A 382 19.63 2.83 10.25
CA PHE A 382 19.61 3.49 8.94
C PHE A 382 21.03 3.84 8.51
N HIS A 383 21.21 4.09 7.22
CA HIS A 383 22.50 4.48 6.68
C HIS A 383 22.51 5.96 6.30
N ILE A 384 23.66 6.59 6.48
CA ILE A 384 23.92 7.96 6.03
C ILE A 384 25.13 7.99 5.10
N ALA A 385 25.10 8.90 4.13
CA ALA A 385 26.26 9.28 3.34
C ALA A 385 26.75 10.65 3.81
N ALA A 386 27.90 10.68 4.48
CA ALA A 386 28.55 11.90 4.94
C ALA A 386 29.64 12.32 3.96
N VAL A 387 29.59 13.57 3.50
CA VAL A 387 30.54 14.11 2.53
C VAL A 387 31.63 14.89 3.26
N PHE A 388 32.89 14.48 3.06
CA PHE A 388 34.06 15.16 3.61
C PHE A 388 34.64 16.13 2.59
N THR A 389 34.58 17.42 2.90
CA THR A 389 35.02 18.48 1.99
C THR A 389 36.27 19.23 2.46
N ALA A 390 36.65 19.09 3.73
CA ALA A 390 37.90 19.59 4.30
C ALA A 390 38.50 18.53 5.24
N GLY A 391 39.83 18.42 5.29
CA GLY A 391 40.48 17.31 6.01
C GLY A 391 41.61 16.64 5.24
N ASP A 392 42.07 15.53 5.79
CA ASP A 392 42.86 14.48 5.13
C ASP A 392 42.07 13.15 5.12
N SER A 393 42.49 12.15 4.36
CA SER A 393 41.82 10.84 4.37
C SER A 393 42.52 9.80 5.25
N ALA A 394 43.54 10.17 6.03
CA ALA A 394 44.46 9.20 6.66
C ALA A 394 43.76 8.30 7.69
N ASN A 395 42.80 8.88 8.40
CA ASN A 395 42.14 8.30 9.57
C ASN A 395 40.71 7.79 9.29
N LEU A 396 40.24 7.93 8.04
CA LEU A 396 38.91 7.55 7.61
C LEU A 396 38.93 6.11 7.07
N ILE A 397 38.80 5.14 7.97
CA ILE A 397 38.87 3.70 7.67
C ILE A 397 37.52 3.05 7.98
N VAL A 398 37.16 2.03 7.20
CA VAL A 398 35.98 1.19 7.47
C VAL A 398 36.08 0.60 8.88
N GLY A 399 34.98 0.64 9.63
CA GLY A 399 34.91 0.18 11.02
C GLY A 399 35.17 1.27 12.07
N ARG A 400 35.57 2.49 11.67
CA ARG A 400 35.72 3.60 12.61
C ARG A 400 34.36 4.11 13.09
N ASN A 401 34.28 4.43 14.38
CA ASN A 401 33.08 4.96 15.00
C ASN A 401 33.07 6.50 15.01
N GLY A 402 31.87 7.07 14.98
CA GLY A 402 31.59 8.50 15.14
C GLY A 402 30.19 8.71 15.73
N VAL A 403 29.78 9.96 15.91
CA VAL A 403 28.47 10.31 16.48
C VAL A 403 27.68 11.16 15.48
N PHE A 404 26.46 10.76 15.17
CA PHE A 404 25.57 11.49 14.27
C PHE A 404 24.44 12.14 15.06
N ARG A 405 24.22 13.44 14.81
CA ARG A 405 23.12 14.22 15.36
C ARG A 405 22.06 14.43 14.29
N ASP A 406 20.89 13.85 14.48
CA ASP A 406 19.73 14.04 13.58
C ASP A 406 19.14 15.45 13.75
N ARG A 407 18.31 15.90 12.81
CA ARG A 407 17.60 17.21 12.87
C ARG A 407 16.72 17.36 14.11
N GLY A 408 16.25 16.24 14.68
CA GLY A 408 15.51 16.22 15.94
C GLY A 408 16.39 16.35 17.19
N GLY A 409 17.70 16.54 17.05
CA GLY A 409 18.65 16.66 18.18
C GLY A 409 19.05 15.32 18.81
N LEU A 410 18.58 14.21 18.27
CA LEU A 410 18.88 12.86 18.76
C LEU A 410 20.27 12.41 18.30
N LEU A 411 21.03 11.82 19.21
CA LEU A 411 22.36 11.27 18.95
C LEU A 411 22.28 9.79 18.56
N TRP A 412 23.11 9.41 17.59
CA TRP A 412 23.22 8.07 17.05
C TRP A 412 24.69 7.67 16.98
N ASP A 413 25.01 6.46 17.43
CA ASP A 413 26.31 5.87 17.23
C ASP A 413 26.44 5.47 15.77
N THR A 414 27.58 5.83 15.16
CA THR A 414 27.80 5.56 13.75
C THR A 414 29.07 4.77 13.54
N THR A 415 29.04 3.84 12.60
CA THR A 415 30.22 3.09 12.17
C THR A 415 30.37 3.18 10.66
N ILE A 416 31.57 3.49 10.17
CA ILE A 416 31.84 3.55 8.72
C ILE A 416 31.75 2.14 8.12
N VAL A 417 30.86 1.95 7.14
CA VAL A 417 30.68 0.68 6.42
C VAL A 417 31.40 0.69 5.07
N ARG A 418 31.42 1.84 4.40
CA ARG A 418 32.00 1.98 3.06
C ARG A 418 32.52 3.39 2.81
N LEU A 419 33.56 3.51 1.99
CA LEU A 419 34.16 4.79 1.62
C LEU A 419 34.26 4.93 0.10
N ILE A 420 34.09 6.15 -0.39
CA ILE A 420 34.45 6.56 -1.75
C ILE A 420 35.66 7.49 -1.63
N GLU A 421 36.81 7.02 -2.10
CA GLU A 421 38.05 7.76 -2.02
C GLU A 421 38.20 8.76 -3.18
N ASN A 422 38.09 10.04 -2.87
CA ASN A 422 38.45 11.15 -3.76
C ASN A 422 39.33 12.15 -2.98
N PRO A 423 40.14 12.98 -3.65
CA PRO A 423 40.96 13.96 -2.94
C PRO A 423 40.09 14.94 -2.15
N ILE A 424 40.41 15.16 -0.87
CA ILE A 424 39.70 16.11 -0.01
C ILE A 424 40.32 17.51 -0.15
N SER A 425 41.66 17.60 -0.19
CA SER A 425 42.41 18.84 -0.37
C SER A 425 43.59 18.73 -1.34
N ILE A 426 44.06 19.86 -1.87
CA ILE A 426 45.25 19.91 -2.74
C ILE A 426 46.52 19.57 -1.94
N HIS A 427 46.58 19.99 -0.68
CA HIS A 427 47.69 19.69 0.23
C HIS A 427 47.85 18.19 0.46
N GLU A 428 46.75 17.49 0.71
CA GLU A 428 46.77 16.03 0.82
C GLU A 428 47.26 15.37 -0.48
N ALA A 429 46.84 15.88 -1.64
CA ALA A 429 47.25 15.35 -2.94
C ALA A 429 48.75 15.53 -3.23
N PHE A 430 49.40 16.54 -2.63
CA PHE A 430 50.86 16.72 -2.72
C PHE A 430 51.61 15.56 -2.06
N PHE A 431 51.15 15.11 -0.87
CA PHE A 431 51.82 14.06 -0.10
C PHE A 431 51.41 12.63 -0.48
N ARG A 432 50.27 12.44 -1.16
CA ARG A 432 49.73 11.12 -1.56
C ARG A 432 50.74 10.19 -2.25
N PRO A 433 51.53 10.63 -3.25
CA PRO A 433 52.53 9.78 -3.90
C PRO A 433 53.58 9.25 -2.93
N TYR A 434 54.07 10.09 -2.02
CA TYR A 434 55.10 9.71 -1.04
C TYR A 434 54.58 8.73 0.00
N VAL A 435 53.36 8.97 0.51
CA VAL A 435 52.71 8.05 1.46
C VAL A 435 52.51 6.68 0.81
N ARG A 436 52.11 6.64 -0.47
CA ARG A 436 51.96 5.39 -1.22
C ARG A 436 53.29 4.66 -1.39
N THR A 437 54.36 5.37 -1.75
CA THR A 437 55.70 4.78 -1.87
C THR A 437 56.22 4.28 -0.53
N GLY A 438 56.00 5.02 0.56
CA GLY A 438 56.38 4.60 1.91
C GLY A 438 55.65 3.33 2.34
N ARG A 439 54.34 3.20 2.05
CA ARG A 439 53.58 1.96 2.28
C ARG A 439 54.14 0.78 1.50
N LEU A 440 54.43 0.96 0.20
CA LEU A 440 55.03 -0.08 -0.63
C LEU A 440 56.42 -0.50 -0.12
N ILE A 441 57.23 0.44 0.37
CA ILE A 441 58.53 0.14 0.99
C ILE A 441 58.33 -0.65 2.30
N GLY A 442 57.38 -0.23 3.14
CA GLY A 442 57.02 -0.94 4.37
C GLY A 442 56.56 -2.38 4.08
N GLU A 443 55.64 -2.58 3.14
CA GLU A 443 55.19 -3.90 2.69
C GLU A 443 56.34 -4.75 2.15
N LYS A 444 57.30 -4.15 1.45
CA LYS A 444 58.49 -4.86 0.96
C LYS A 444 59.45 -5.23 2.08
N ILE A 445 59.62 -4.38 3.10
CA ILE A 445 60.42 -4.69 4.30
C ILE A 445 59.75 -5.78 5.12
N GLU A 446 58.42 -5.73 5.30
CA GLU A 446 57.65 -6.78 5.98
C GLU A 446 57.72 -8.11 5.21
N GLN A 447 57.55 -8.07 3.88
CA GLN A 447 57.75 -9.25 3.03
C GLN A 447 59.18 -9.80 3.16
N TRP A 448 60.19 -8.93 3.24
CA TRP A 448 61.59 -9.30 3.41
C TRP A 448 61.88 -9.91 4.79
N ALA A 449 61.27 -9.36 5.85
CA ALA A 449 61.32 -9.92 7.20
C ALA A 449 60.68 -11.31 7.27
N VAL A 450 59.47 -11.47 6.71
CA VAL A 450 58.74 -12.75 6.67
C VAL A 450 59.47 -13.79 5.80
N THR A 451 60.11 -13.38 4.69
CA THR A 451 60.92 -14.30 3.88
C THR A 451 62.23 -14.68 4.55
N ARG A 452 62.87 -13.80 5.34
CA ARG A 452 64.03 -14.19 6.16
C ARG A 452 63.64 -15.13 7.28
N ASP A 453 62.52 -14.90 7.97
CA ASP A 453 62.04 -15.84 8.99
C ASP A 453 61.76 -17.22 8.38
N LYS A 454 61.08 -17.29 7.22
CA LYS A 454 60.87 -18.55 6.50
C LYS A 454 62.18 -19.21 6.02
N ALA A 455 63.19 -18.42 5.63
CA ALA A 455 64.49 -18.93 5.22
C ALA A 455 65.34 -19.43 6.40
N MET A 456 65.28 -18.75 7.55
CA MET A 456 65.91 -19.19 8.79
C MET A 456 65.25 -20.47 9.32
N GLN A 457 63.92 -20.58 9.24
CA GLN A 457 63.19 -21.78 9.62
C GLN A 457 63.55 -22.99 8.72
N LYS A 458 63.73 -22.78 7.40
CA LYS A 458 64.25 -23.81 6.48
C LYS A 458 65.71 -24.19 6.73
N GLN A 459 66.57 -23.25 7.15
CA GLN A 459 67.95 -23.57 7.56
C GLN A 459 67.99 -24.39 8.85
N MET A 460 67.02 -24.19 9.75
CA MET A 460 66.88 -24.96 10.98
C MET A 460 66.39 -26.40 10.69
N GLU A 461 65.52 -26.58 9.70
CA GLU A 461 65.09 -27.92 9.23
C GLU A 461 66.21 -28.66 8.47
N THR A 462 67.04 -27.98 7.67
CA THR A 462 68.15 -28.61 6.92
C THR A 462 69.43 -28.84 7.74
N GLY A 463 69.62 -28.11 8.84
CA GLY A 463 70.75 -28.30 9.78
C GLY A 463 70.64 -29.57 10.64
N VAL A 464 69.51 -30.26 10.63
CA VAL A 464 69.31 -31.53 11.36
C VAL A 464 69.74 -32.75 10.54
N ASP A 465 69.79 -32.67 9.21
CA ASP A 465 70.12 -33.81 8.34
C ASP A 465 71.61 -33.92 7.94
N THR A 466 72.47 -33.01 8.39
CA THR A 466 73.92 -32.98 8.02
C THR A 466 74.88 -33.10 9.20
N ILE A 467 74.49 -33.81 10.27
CA ILE A 467 75.41 -34.29 11.31
C ILE A 467 75.53 -35.82 11.14
N GLY A 468 76.29 -36.25 10.13
CA GLY A 468 76.42 -37.66 9.82
C GLY A 468 77.40 -38.02 8.71
N ASN A 469 78.64 -37.47 8.71
CA ASN A 469 79.86 -38.26 8.49
C ASN A 469 81.14 -37.40 8.38
N VAL A 470 82.24 -38.02 8.80
CA VAL A 470 83.50 -37.42 9.25
C VAL A 470 84.62 -37.61 8.21
N SER A 471 85.62 -36.74 8.27
CA SER A 471 87.08 -36.98 8.14
C SER A 471 87.86 -36.57 6.86
N ASN A 472 88.89 -35.74 7.14
CA ASN A 472 90.30 -35.70 6.69
C ASN A 472 90.71 -35.49 5.22
N GLY A 473 91.70 -34.59 5.03
CA GLY A 473 92.76 -34.77 4.03
C GLY A 473 93.14 -33.54 3.19
N SER A 474 94.41 -33.17 3.22
CA SER A 474 95.10 -32.05 2.57
C SER A 474 95.45 -32.23 1.07
N GLY A 475 95.48 -31.14 0.29
CA GLY A 475 96.52 -30.88 -0.73
C GLY A 475 96.20 -30.98 -2.24
N GLN A 476 96.33 -29.82 -2.92
CA GLN A 476 96.79 -29.55 -4.31
C GLN A 476 95.97 -29.89 -5.60
N SER A 477 95.61 -28.78 -6.30
CA SER A 477 95.65 -28.45 -7.75
C SER A 477 94.98 -29.30 -8.86
N ALA A 478 94.12 -28.56 -9.61
CA ALA A 478 93.91 -28.53 -11.08
C ALA A 478 92.61 -29.12 -11.69
N SER A 479 92.04 -28.30 -12.60
CA SER A 479 91.03 -28.55 -13.65
C SER A 479 89.52 -28.58 -13.30
N SER A 480 88.78 -27.62 -13.87
CA SER A 480 87.31 -27.55 -14.02
C SER A 480 86.78 -28.59 -15.03
N PRO A 481 85.45 -28.75 -15.27
CA PRO A 481 84.26 -28.16 -14.63
C PRO A 481 83.12 -29.17 -14.30
N ALA A 482 82.30 -28.86 -13.29
CA ALA A 482 80.89 -29.28 -13.29
C ALA A 482 80.04 -28.25 -12.51
N PHE A 483 79.09 -27.70 -13.24
CA PHE A 483 78.11 -26.69 -12.85
C PHE A 483 76.92 -27.37 -12.17
N GLY A 484 76.28 -26.72 -11.19
CA GLY A 484 74.89 -27.01 -10.84
C GLY A 484 74.59 -27.02 -9.36
N GLY A 485 74.03 -25.93 -8.84
CA GLY A 485 73.35 -25.94 -7.54
C GLY A 485 73.25 -24.58 -6.85
N VAL A 486 74.37 -23.85 -6.74
CA VAL A 486 74.43 -22.67 -5.86
C VAL A 486 74.56 -21.35 -6.64
N ALA A 487 75.17 -21.36 -7.83
CA ALA A 487 75.34 -20.16 -8.66
C ALA A 487 74.01 -19.66 -9.27
N ALA A 488 73.06 -20.56 -9.58
CA ALA A 488 71.76 -20.18 -10.14
C ALA A 488 70.85 -19.47 -9.11
N MET A 489 70.97 -19.79 -7.82
CA MET A 489 70.18 -19.17 -6.75
C MET A 489 70.75 -17.80 -6.32
N LEU A 490 72.08 -17.65 -6.36
CA LEU A 490 72.76 -16.35 -6.16
C LEU A 490 72.64 -15.42 -7.37
N ALA A 491 72.53 -15.94 -8.59
CA ALA A 491 72.28 -15.13 -9.77
C ALA A 491 70.86 -14.52 -9.78
N ALA A 492 69.84 -15.27 -9.35
CA ALA A 492 68.47 -14.75 -9.28
C ALA A 492 68.27 -13.68 -8.18
N GLY A 493 68.97 -13.78 -7.04
CA GLY A 493 68.98 -12.75 -6.00
C GLY A 493 69.95 -11.59 -6.26
N GLY A 494 71.08 -11.86 -6.91
CA GLY A 494 72.15 -10.89 -7.19
C GLY A 494 71.83 -9.92 -8.32
N ILE A 495 71.00 -10.31 -9.29
CA ILE A 495 70.61 -9.41 -10.40
C ILE A 495 69.67 -8.29 -9.90
N ALA A 496 68.83 -8.55 -8.89
CA ALA A 496 67.98 -7.52 -8.30
C ALA A 496 68.77 -6.54 -7.41
N LEU A 497 69.71 -7.03 -6.59
CA LEU A 497 70.60 -6.18 -5.80
C LEU A 497 71.64 -5.44 -6.67
N GLY A 498 72.10 -6.04 -7.76
CA GLY A 498 73.04 -5.42 -8.70
C GLY A 498 72.42 -4.26 -9.49
N ALA A 499 71.15 -4.37 -9.89
CA ALA A 499 70.43 -3.27 -10.55
C ALA A 499 70.14 -2.10 -9.59
N VAL A 500 69.80 -2.40 -8.33
CA VAL A 500 69.63 -1.37 -7.27
C VAL A 500 70.98 -0.76 -6.90
N GLY A 501 72.05 -1.57 -6.83
CA GLY A 501 73.42 -1.11 -6.57
C GLY A 501 73.99 -0.25 -7.69
N ALA A 502 73.73 -0.58 -8.96
CA ALA A 502 74.10 0.22 -10.12
C ALA A 502 73.30 1.54 -10.19
N GLY A 503 72.01 1.50 -9.85
CA GLY A 503 71.17 2.70 -9.74
C GLY A 503 71.59 3.62 -8.60
N LEU A 504 71.95 3.08 -7.43
CA LEU A 504 72.50 3.86 -6.32
C LEU A 504 73.90 4.39 -6.65
N ALA A 505 74.76 3.61 -7.31
CA ALA A 505 76.08 4.07 -7.73
C ALA A 505 75.99 5.20 -8.78
N SER A 506 75.04 5.14 -9.71
CA SER A 506 74.81 6.24 -10.66
C SER A 506 74.29 7.48 -9.92
N LEU A 507 73.36 7.34 -8.98
CA LEU A 507 72.89 8.44 -8.12
C LEU A 507 74.04 9.06 -7.32
N PHE A 508 74.93 8.26 -6.72
CA PHE A 508 76.10 8.76 -5.99
C PHE A 508 77.11 9.47 -6.89
N ASN A 509 77.31 9.00 -8.12
CA ASN A 509 78.16 9.67 -9.09
C ASN A 509 77.55 10.99 -9.58
N THR A 510 76.24 11.04 -9.80
CA THR A 510 75.52 12.29 -10.15
C THR A 510 75.49 13.27 -8.97
N MET A 511 75.38 12.78 -7.73
CA MET A 511 75.48 13.59 -6.50
C MET A 511 76.88 14.20 -6.31
N LYS A 512 77.96 13.51 -6.71
CA LYS A 512 79.32 14.04 -6.69
C LYS A 512 79.58 15.12 -7.75
N SER A 513 78.83 15.13 -8.84
CA SER A 513 78.93 16.16 -9.90
C SER A 513 78.14 17.44 -9.60
N LEU A 514 77.32 17.44 -8.55
CA LEU A 514 76.48 18.58 -8.15
C LEU A 514 77.19 19.41 -7.07
N THR A 515 77.15 20.73 -7.20
CA THR A 515 77.56 21.61 -6.10
C THR A 515 76.54 21.52 -4.96
N TRP A 516 76.99 21.70 -3.71
CA TRP A 516 76.15 21.62 -2.50
C TRP A 516 74.81 22.39 -2.64
N TRP A 517 74.80 23.54 -3.33
CA TRP A 517 73.62 24.38 -3.53
C TRP A 517 72.65 23.90 -4.61
N GLU A 518 73.10 23.05 -5.55
CA GLU A 518 72.24 22.45 -6.56
C GLU A 518 71.45 21.26 -6.00
N LEU A 519 71.96 20.65 -4.92
CA LEU A 519 71.34 19.48 -4.27
C LEU A 519 69.92 19.79 -3.74
N PRO A 520 69.66 20.90 -3.02
CA PRO A 520 68.29 21.30 -2.65
C PRO A 520 67.37 21.55 -3.84
N LEU A 521 67.89 22.11 -4.95
CA LEU A 521 67.11 22.41 -6.15
C LEU A 521 66.70 21.14 -6.91
N VAL A 522 67.62 20.18 -7.05
CA VAL A 522 67.35 18.87 -7.66
C VAL A 522 66.34 18.10 -6.82
N ILE A 523 66.51 18.09 -5.49
CA ILE A 523 65.54 17.49 -4.57
C ILE A 523 64.17 18.12 -4.79
N LEU A 524 64.06 19.45 -4.68
CA LEU A 524 62.81 20.18 -4.88
C LEU A 524 62.16 19.90 -6.26
N GLY A 525 62.96 19.87 -7.33
CA GLY A 525 62.51 19.57 -8.69
C GLY A 525 61.92 18.16 -8.80
N CYS A 526 62.59 17.16 -8.24
CA CYS A 526 62.05 15.80 -8.17
C CYS A 526 60.78 15.74 -7.32
N THR A 527 60.71 16.49 -6.21
CA THR A 527 59.51 16.53 -5.36
C THR A 527 58.31 17.11 -6.11
N LEU A 528 58.53 18.20 -6.85
CA LEU A 528 57.49 18.83 -7.65
C LEU A 528 57.08 17.97 -8.85
N MET A 529 58.03 17.33 -9.54
CA MET A 529 57.72 16.47 -10.70
C MET A 529 56.80 15.29 -10.33
N ILE A 530 56.98 14.73 -9.13
CA ILE A 530 56.14 13.64 -8.62
C ILE A 530 54.77 14.15 -8.13
N SER A 531 54.74 15.32 -7.47
CA SER A 531 53.52 15.85 -6.83
C SER A 531 52.61 16.67 -7.74
N LEU A 532 53.16 17.41 -8.72
CA LEU A 532 52.43 18.31 -9.63
C LEU A 532 51.28 17.62 -10.38
N PRO A 533 51.46 16.42 -10.99
CA PRO A 533 50.35 15.73 -11.65
C PRO A 533 49.20 15.40 -10.70
N SER A 534 49.53 14.97 -9.47
CA SER A 534 48.54 14.63 -8.43
C SER A 534 47.77 15.86 -7.96
N MET A 535 48.47 16.98 -7.75
CA MET A 535 47.86 18.27 -7.41
C MET A 535 46.94 18.78 -8.52
N LEU A 536 47.33 18.66 -9.79
CA LEU A 536 46.53 19.11 -10.94
C LEU A 536 45.22 18.30 -11.04
N ILE A 537 45.30 16.97 -10.89
CA ILE A 537 44.12 16.10 -10.88
C ILE A 537 43.22 16.43 -9.69
N ALA A 538 43.79 16.63 -8.50
CA ALA A 538 43.02 17.02 -7.33
C ALA A 538 42.33 18.37 -7.52
N TRP A 539 43.03 19.37 -8.07
CA TRP A 539 42.46 20.67 -8.39
C TRP A 539 41.30 20.58 -9.40
N LEU A 540 41.46 19.78 -10.47
CA LEU A 540 40.40 19.54 -11.45
C LEU A 540 39.19 18.82 -10.83
N LYS A 541 39.42 17.82 -9.97
CA LYS A 541 38.35 17.09 -9.27
C LYS A 541 37.61 18.00 -8.29
N LEU A 542 38.33 18.80 -7.51
CA LEU A 542 37.76 19.72 -6.51
C LEU A 542 36.91 20.81 -7.17
N ARG A 543 37.35 21.40 -8.29
CA ARG A 543 36.57 22.40 -9.04
C ARG A 543 35.30 21.84 -9.68
N LYS A 544 35.28 20.53 -9.94
CA LYS A 544 34.13 19.84 -10.56
C LYS A 544 33.37 18.97 -9.56
N ARG A 545 33.55 19.19 -8.25
CA ARG A 545 32.79 18.51 -7.20
C ARG A 545 31.33 18.94 -7.29
N THR A 546 30.42 17.98 -7.31
CA THR A 546 28.99 18.24 -7.51
C THR A 546 28.14 17.42 -6.55
N LEU A 547 27.06 18.01 -6.06
CA LEU A 547 26.08 17.37 -5.20
C LEU A 547 25.09 16.50 -6.01
N ALA A 548 24.84 16.83 -7.28
CA ALA A 548 23.79 16.18 -8.08
C ALA A 548 23.85 14.64 -8.09
N PRO A 549 25.01 13.98 -8.36
CA PRO A 549 25.07 12.51 -8.34
C PRO A 549 24.82 11.88 -6.96
N LEU A 550 25.00 12.64 -5.88
CA LEU A 550 24.69 12.17 -4.52
C LEU A 550 23.19 12.23 -4.25
N LEU A 551 22.52 13.28 -4.72
CA LEU A 551 21.07 13.41 -4.60
C LEU A 551 20.35 12.44 -5.54
N ASP A 552 20.85 12.27 -6.77
CA ASP A 552 20.31 11.31 -7.74
C ASP A 552 20.38 9.88 -7.22
N ALA A 553 21.49 9.54 -6.56
CA ALA A 553 21.66 8.25 -5.90
C ALA A 553 20.68 8.05 -4.71
N SER A 554 20.17 9.13 -4.13
CA SER A 554 19.15 9.16 -3.07
C SER A 554 17.72 9.28 -3.62
N GLY A 555 17.52 9.16 -4.94
CA GLY A 555 16.20 9.18 -5.59
C GLY A 555 15.67 10.56 -5.96
N TRP A 556 16.49 11.62 -5.86
CA TRP A 556 16.14 12.94 -6.38
C TRP A 556 16.41 12.97 -7.90
N ALA A 557 15.74 13.85 -8.66
CA ALA A 557 16.00 13.99 -10.09
C ALA A 557 16.64 15.35 -10.41
N VAL A 558 17.92 15.49 -10.12
CA VAL A 558 18.63 16.77 -10.20
C VAL A 558 19.43 16.89 -11.49
N ASN A 559 18.86 17.56 -12.49
CA ASN A 559 19.56 17.81 -13.76
C ASN A 559 20.61 18.94 -13.71
N GLY A 560 20.63 19.72 -12.61
CA GLY A 560 21.51 20.89 -12.45
C GLY A 560 22.92 20.55 -12.01
N ARG A 561 23.91 21.34 -12.45
CA ARG A 561 25.29 21.26 -11.92
C ARG A 561 25.37 21.99 -10.57
N THR A 562 24.99 21.30 -9.49
CA THR A 562 25.09 21.81 -8.11
C THR A 562 26.52 21.71 -7.58
N LEU A 563 27.38 22.64 -8.04
CA LEU A 563 28.81 22.62 -7.74
C LEU A 563 29.10 23.02 -6.29
N ILE A 564 30.02 22.31 -5.66
CA ILE A 564 30.52 22.63 -4.32
C ILE A 564 31.80 23.44 -4.48
N SER A 565 31.73 24.74 -4.21
CA SER A 565 32.90 25.62 -4.23
C SER A 565 33.85 25.32 -3.07
N ALA A 566 35.11 25.75 -3.16
CA ALA A 566 36.08 25.56 -2.08
C ALA A 566 35.68 26.31 -0.78
N LYS A 567 35.00 27.47 -0.90
CA LYS A 567 34.49 28.22 0.25
C LYS A 567 33.36 27.44 0.94
N LEU A 568 32.37 27.00 0.16
CA LEU A 568 31.28 26.18 0.68
C LEU A 568 31.79 24.88 1.31
N GLY A 569 32.76 24.22 0.66
CA GLY A 569 33.38 23.01 1.18
C GLY A 569 34.08 23.18 2.54
N ARG A 570 34.55 24.38 2.90
CA ARG A 570 35.10 24.63 4.24
C ARG A 570 34.01 24.73 5.30
N ASN A 571 32.82 25.17 4.93
CA ASN A 571 31.68 25.27 5.84
C ASN A 571 30.94 23.94 5.99
N LEU A 572 30.94 23.11 4.94
CA LEU A 572 30.32 21.78 5.00
C LEU A 572 31.12 20.77 5.82
N THR A 573 32.41 21.02 6.05
CA THR A 573 33.24 20.23 6.95
C THR A 573 34.16 21.14 7.75
N THR A 574 33.87 21.31 9.04
CA THR A 574 34.68 22.11 9.95
C THR A 574 35.61 21.19 10.73
N ARG A 575 36.88 21.59 10.91
CA ARG A 575 37.84 20.85 11.75
C ARG A 575 37.76 21.39 13.18
N ALA A 576 37.86 20.50 14.16
CA ALA A 576 37.98 20.90 15.56
C ALA A 576 39.27 21.70 15.76
N THR A 577 39.13 22.93 16.24
CA THR A 577 40.25 23.76 16.71
C THR A 577 40.22 23.78 18.23
N LEU A 578 41.40 23.62 18.85
CA LEU A 578 41.54 23.86 20.27
C LEU A 578 41.34 25.36 20.54
N PRO A 579 40.60 25.75 21.59
CA PRO A 579 40.56 27.13 22.03
C PRO A 579 41.99 27.66 22.29
N LEU A 580 42.24 28.94 22.00
CA LEU A 580 43.57 29.58 22.05
C LEU A 580 44.34 29.40 23.38
N ALA A 581 43.67 29.04 24.47
CA ALA A 581 44.26 28.85 25.81
C ALA A 581 44.17 27.40 26.34
N ALA A 582 43.72 26.44 25.52
CA ALA A 582 43.59 25.04 25.93
C ALA A 582 44.85 24.24 25.61
N HIS A 583 45.40 23.54 26.61
CA HIS A 583 46.49 22.58 26.43
C HIS A 583 45.96 21.14 26.50
N CYS A 584 46.34 20.32 25.53
CA CYS A 584 46.02 18.90 25.54
C CYS A 584 46.96 18.19 26.53
N HIS A 585 46.43 17.57 27.58
CA HIS A 585 47.21 16.84 28.59
C HIS A 585 47.43 15.35 28.25
N PHE A 586 47.03 14.92 27.05
CA PHE A 586 47.35 13.58 26.54
C PHE A 586 48.79 13.56 26.04
N ASP A 587 49.49 12.44 26.25
CA ASP A 587 50.83 12.14 25.71
C ASP A 587 50.81 12.07 24.16
N GLU A 588 50.59 13.20 23.50
CA GLU A 588 50.98 13.37 22.11
C GLU A 588 52.49 13.61 22.10
N ARG A 589 53.25 12.76 21.39
CA ARG A 589 54.63 13.09 21.04
C ARG A 589 54.61 14.45 20.34
N VAL A 590 55.25 15.45 20.95
CA VAL A 590 55.30 16.84 20.52
C VAL A 590 55.44 16.95 19.00
N GLY A 591 54.49 17.62 18.34
CA GLY A 591 54.64 18.07 16.95
C GLY A 591 53.67 17.49 15.91
N VAL A 592 52.78 16.53 16.23
CA VAL A 592 51.92 15.92 15.19
C VAL A 592 50.81 16.87 14.69
N ARG A 593 50.32 17.80 15.51
CA ARG A 593 49.24 18.72 15.13
C ARG A 593 49.66 20.13 14.74
N ASN A 594 50.86 20.57 15.08
CA ASN A 594 51.31 21.94 14.79
C ASN A 594 51.98 22.09 13.42
N SER A 595 52.12 21.03 12.63
CA SER A 595 52.75 21.08 11.30
C SER A 595 51.99 20.33 10.20
N LEU A 596 50.65 20.25 10.27
CA LEU A 596 49.78 19.64 9.23
C LEU A 596 48.71 20.59 8.69
#